data_AF-A0A844BUY9-F1
#
_entry.id   AF-A0A844BUY9-F1
#
_cell.length_a   1.000
_cell.length_b   1.000
_cell.length_c   1.000
_cell.angle_alpha   90.00
_cell.angle_beta   90.00
_cell.angle_gamma   90.00
#
_symmetry.space_group_name_H-M   'P 1'
#
loop_
_entity.id
_entity.type
_entity.pdbx_description
1 polymer ?
#
loop_
_entity_poly.entity_id
_entity_poly.type
_entity_poly.pdbx_seq_one_letter_code
_entity_poly.pdbx_strand_id
1 'polypeptide(L)'
;MNWQLCKKISLVLIAALALAVVADILIFLTVEYGSKGSNFVGCYAYDAMLIGFECQGFLGSNVVAAWLNWPLWLLYAPISAVFSIRALIIAVLVWFPILLFAFSDKKLSEHKNA
;
A
#
# COMPACT_ATOMS: atom_id res chain seq x y z
N MET A 1 -1.49 -25.39 -10.36
CA MET A 1 -1.45 -23.92 -10.21
C MET A 1 -0.26 -23.39 -11.00
N ASN A 2 -0.43 -22.37 -11.84
CA ASN A 2 0.67 -21.81 -12.63
C ASN A 2 1.50 -20.85 -11.75
N TRP A 3 2.49 -21.40 -11.04
CA TRP A 3 3.35 -20.63 -10.12
C TRP A 3 4.14 -19.51 -10.82
N GLN A 4 4.43 -19.64 -12.12
CA GLN A 4 5.03 -18.57 -12.91
C GLN A 4 4.09 -17.38 -13.07
N LEU A 5 2.79 -17.63 -13.29
CA LEU A 5 1.78 -16.57 -13.37
C LEU A 5 1.62 -15.88 -12.01
N CYS A 6 1.56 -16.63 -10.91
CA CYS A 6 1.49 -16.07 -9.55
C CYS A 6 2.70 -15.17 -9.24
N LYS A 7 3.92 -15.60 -9.62
CA LYS A 7 5.14 -14.79 -9.46
C LYS A 7 5.11 -13.51 -10.29
N LYS A 8 4.59 -13.56 -11.54
CA LYS A 8 4.46 -12.37 -12.38
C LYS A 8 3.46 -11.36 -11.80
N ILE A 9 2.30 -11.83 -11.34
CA ILE A 9 1.28 -10.97 -10.73
C ILE A 9 1.81 -10.33 -9.44
N SER A 10 2.47 -11.12 -8.57
CA SER A 10 3.03 -10.57 -7.34
C SER A 10 4.15 -9.57 -7.60
N LEU A 11 4.98 -9.76 -8.62
CA LEU A 11 5.96 -8.77 -9.04
C LEU A 11 5.32 -7.43 -9.42
N VAL A 12 4.21 -7.44 -10.17
CA VAL A 12 3.49 -6.22 -10.53
C VAL A 12 2.97 -5.50 -9.27
N LEU A 13 2.41 -6.25 -8.33
CA LEU A 13 1.90 -5.70 -7.06
C LEU A 13 3.02 -5.16 -6.18
N ILE A 14 4.17 -5.84 -6.11
CA ILE A 14 5.36 -5.36 -5.39
C ILE A 14 5.92 -4.09 -6.05
N ALA A 15 5.93 -4.03 -7.38
CA ALA A 15 6.33 -2.81 -8.10
C ALA A 15 5.38 -1.65 -7.81
N ALA A 16 4.07 -1.89 -7.76
CA ALA A 16 3.08 -0.87 -7.37
C ALA A 16 3.28 -0.39 -5.93
N LEU A 17 3.63 -1.30 -5.01
CA LEU A 17 3.99 -0.95 -3.62
C LEU A 17 5.28 -0.10 -3.57
N ALA A 18 6.31 -0.47 -4.31
CA ALA A 18 7.56 0.31 -4.39
C ALA A 18 7.31 1.71 -4.96
N LEU A 19 6.44 1.83 -5.97
CA LEU A 19 6.00 3.11 -6.51
C LEU A 19 5.25 3.95 -5.46
N ALA A 20 4.43 3.34 -4.60
CA ALA A 20 3.78 4.07 -3.51
C ALA A 20 4.80 4.68 -2.55
N VAL A 21 5.83 3.91 -2.16
CA VAL A 21 6.93 4.42 -1.31
C VAL A 21 7.65 5.60 -1.96
N VAL A 22 7.98 5.49 -3.25
CA VAL A 22 8.63 6.58 -3.99
C VAL A 22 7.71 7.81 -4.08
N ALA A 23 6.42 7.59 -4.35
CA ALA A 23 5.44 8.66 -4.41
C ALA A 23 5.29 9.38 -3.06
N ASP A 24 5.23 8.64 -1.94
CA ASP A 24 5.22 9.23 -0.60
C ASP A 24 6.45 10.10 -0.37
N ILE A 25 7.65 9.61 -0.69
CA ILE A 25 8.90 10.38 -0.56
C ILE A 25 8.82 11.67 -1.38
N LEU A 26 8.38 11.59 -2.64
CA LEU A 26 8.25 12.76 -3.50
C LEU A 26 7.21 13.75 -2.97
N ILE A 27 6.07 13.28 -2.48
CA ILE A 27 5.04 14.11 -1.85
C ILE A 27 5.66 14.85 -0.67
N PHE A 28 6.32 14.15 0.25
CA PHE A 28 6.95 14.77 1.41
C PHE A 28 8.03 15.81 1.09
N LEU A 29 8.75 15.61 -0.02
CA LEU A 29 9.77 16.56 -0.48
C LEU A 29 9.18 17.79 -1.18
N THR A 30 7.95 17.69 -1.70
CA THR A 30 7.34 18.73 -2.55
C THR A 30 6.20 19.48 -1.88
N VAL A 31 5.63 18.97 -0.78
CA VAL A 31 4.53 19.64 -0.09
C VAL A 31 4.99 20.88 0.65
N GLU A 32 4.21 21.95 0.48
CA GLU A 32 4.33 23.17 1.27
C GLU A 32 3.71 22.94 2.67
N TYR A 33 4.37 23.47 3.69
CA TYR A 33 3.90 23.43 5.08
C TYR A 33 3.27 24.79 5.43
N GLY A 34 1.96 24.87 5.69
CA GLY A 34 1.30 26.16 5.97
C GLY A 34 -0.22 26.10 6.19
N SER A 35 -0.81 27.25 6.56
CA SER A 35 -2.26 27.38 6.79
C SER A 35 -3.06 27.51 5.49
N LYS A 36 -4.26 26.93 5.46
CA LYS A 36 -5.14 26.89 4.27
C LYS A 36 -5.67 28.28 3.91
N GLY A 37 -5.52 28.67 2.64
CA GLY A 37 -6.38 29.68 2.04
C GLY A 37 -7.80 29.11 1.86
N SER A 38 -8.83 29.95 2.00
CA SER A 38 -10.26 29.55 1.98
C SER A 38 -10.73 28.85 0.70
N ASN A 39 -9.91 28.84 -0.36
CA ASN A 39 -10.24 28.33 -1.69
C ASN A 39 -9.40 27.11 -2.12
N PHE A 40 -8.66 26.47 -1.19
CA PHE A 40 -7.80 25.34 -1.52
C PHE A 40 -8.62 24.06 -1.75
N VAL A 41 -8.48 23.46 -2.95
CA VAL A 41 -9.09 22.18 -3.31
C VAL A 41 -7.99 21.11 -3.29
N GLY A 42 -7.94 20.31 -2.22
CA GLY A 42 -6.96 19.27 -2.00
C GLY A 42 -6.64 19.03 -0.51
N CYS A 43 -5.65 18.19 -0.23
CA CYS A 43 -5.07 17.97 1.10
C CYS A 43 -3.59 18.30 1.11
N TYR A 44 -3.09 18.77 2.25
CA TYR A 44 -1.66 18.70 2.56
C TYR A 44 -1.26 17.26 2.89
N ALA A 45 0.03 16.91 2.76
CA ALA A 45 0.52 15.55 3.06
C ALA A 45 0.11 15.07 4.46
N TYR A 46 0.19 15.94 5.48
CA TYR A 46 -0.19 15.57 6.85
C TYR A 46 -1.68 15.31 7.01
N ASP A 47 -2.53 16.07 6.31
CA ASP A 47 -3.98 15.82 6.29
C ASP A 47 -4.28 14.47 5.61
N ALA A 48 -3.54 14.13 4.55
CA ALA A 48 -3.68 12.85 3.84
C ALA A 48 -3.20 11.64 4.66
N MET A 49 -2.44 11.87 5.73
CA MET A 49 -1.97 10.84 6.65
C MET A 49 -2.86 10.64 7.89
N LEU A 50 -3.77 11.58 8.15
CA LEU A 50 -4.68 11.49 9.29
C LEU A 50 -5.87 10.60 8.95
N ILE A 51 -6.09 9.57 9.76
CA ILE A 51 -7.25 8.68 9.64
C ILE A 51 -8.53 9.51 9.89
N GLY A 52 -9.42 9.56 8.90
CA GLY A 52 -10.69 10.29 8.96
C GLY A 52 -10.72 11.62 8.19
N PHE A 53 -9.60 12.03 7.60
CA PHE A 53 -9.56 13.14 6.64
C PHE A 53 -9.75 12.64 5.21
N GLU A 54 -10.87 13.00 4.59
CA GLU A 54 -11.11 12.71 3.17
C GLU A 54 -10.50 13.82 2.31
N CYS A 55 -9.41 13.50 1.63
CA CYS A 55 -8.86 14.37 0.62
C CYS A 55 -9.76 14.34 -0.61
N GLN A 56 -10.58 15.37 -0.77
CA GLN A 56 -11.50 15.53 -1.89
C GLN A 56 -10.89 16.47 -2.94
N GLY A 57 -10.95 16.08 -4.21
CA GLY A 57 -10.37 16.88 -5.29
C GLY A 57 -10.41 16.20 -6.67
N PHE A 58 -10.44 14.87 -6.72
CA PHE A 58 -10.62 14.13 -7.97
C PHE A 58 -11.28 12.77 -7.77
N LEU A 59 -11.91 12.26 -8.84
CA LEU A 59 -12.61 10.98 -8.84
C LEU A 59 -11.60 9.84 -8.68
N GLY A 60 -11.68 9.10 -7.56
CA GLY A 60 -10.72 8.05 -7.21
C GLY A 60 -9.71 8.42 -6.12
N SER A 61 -9.87 9.57 -5.45
CA SER A 61 -8.99 9.97 -4.34
C SER A 61 -8.88 8.90 -3.25
N ASN A 62 -9.96 8.18 -2.94
CA ASN A 62 -9.96 7.06 -1.98
C ASN A 62 -9.04 5.90 -2.40
N VAL A 63 -8.97 5.60 -3.70
CA VAL A 63 -8.10 4.53 -4.22
C VAL A 63 -6.65 4.96 -4.15
N VAL A 64 -6.35 6.20 -4.53
CA VAL A 64 -4.99 6.76 -4.44
C VAL A 64 -4.55 6.86 -2.97
N ALA A 65 -5.42 7.29 -2.07
CA ALA A 65 -5.14 7.36 -0.64
C ALA A 65 -4.87 5.97 -0.05
N ALA A 66 -5.67 4.95 -0.40
CA ALA A 66 -5.42 3.58 0.04
C ALA A 66 -4.11 3.02 -0.52
N TRP A 67 -3.79 3.31 -1.78
CA TRP A 67 -2.54 2.89 -2.42
C TRP A 67 -1.31 3.54 -1.79
N LEU A 68 -1.35 4.86 -1.54
CA LEU A 68 -0.28 5.58 -0.85
C LEU A 68 -0.13 5.15 0.62
N ASN A 69 -1.21 4.77 1.30
CA ASN A 69 -1.13 4.26 2.67
C ASN A 69 -0.72 2.77 2.77
N TRP A 70 -0.62 2.05 1.66
CA TRP A 70 -0.26 0.64 1.65
C TRP A 70 1.08 0.35 2.37
N PRO A 71 2.18 1.10 2.14
CA PRO A 71 3.44 0.87 2.85
C PRO A 71 3.31 0.99 4.37
N LEU A 72 2.54 1.97 4.85
CA LEU A 72 2.24 2.13 6.28
C LEU A 72 1.44 0.95 6.82
N TRP A 73 0.44 0.47 6.07
CA TRP A 73 -0.36 -0.68 6.48
C TRP A 73 0.47 -1.96 6.60
N LEU A 74 1.56 -2.14 5.83
CA LEU A 74 2.45 -3.29 6.02
C LEU A 74 3.05 -3.35 7.43
N LEU A 75 3.32 -2.18 8.03
CA LEU A 75 3.88 -2.05 9.37
C LEU A 75 2.80 -2.14 10.45
N TYR A 76 1.70 -1.38 10.28
CA TYR A 76 0.69 -1.22 11.33
C TYR A 76 -0.39 -2.30 11.31
N ALA A 77 -0.72 -2.88 10.16
CA ALA A 77 -1.78 -3.89 10.09
C ALA A 77 -1.48 -5.14 10.94
N PRO A 78 -0.26 -5.72 10.96
CA PRO A 78 0.06 -6.85 11.84
C PRO A 78 -0.12 -6.53 13.32
N ILE A 79 0.23 -5.31 13.75
CA ILE A 79 0.02 -4.86 15.14
C ILE A 79 -1.48 -4.79 15.44
N SER A 80 -2.26 -4.22 14.51
CA SER A 80 -3.71 -4.08 14.65
C SER A 80 -4.47 -5.42 14.59
N ALA A 81 -3.88 -6.47 14.00
CA ALA A 81 -4.52 -7.76 13.78
C ALA A 81 -4.94 -8.47 15.08
N VAL A 82 -4.25 -8.20 16.19
CA VAL A 82 -4.56 -8.78 17.51
C VAL A 82 -5.86 -8.23 18.09
N PHE A 83 -6.29 -7.04 17.66
CA PHE A 83 -7.43 -6.32 18.25
C PHE A 83 -8.76 -6.57 17.54
N SER A 84 -8.76 -7.13 16.32
CA SER A 84 -10.00 -7.39 15.57
C SER A 84 -9.81 -8.37 14.42
N ILE A 85 -10.82 -9.22 14.18
CA ILE A 85 -10.88 -10.11 12.99
C ILE A 85 -10.83 -9.31 11.69
N ARG A 86 -11.46 -8.12 11.65
CA ARG A 86 -11.39 -7.25 10.47
C ARG A 86 -9.96 -6.79 10.19
N ALA A 87 -9.24 -6.40 11.25
CA ALA A 87 -7.85 -6.00 11.15
C ALA A 87 -6.94 -7.17 10.73
N LEU A 88 -7.22 -8.39 11.20
CA LEU A 88 -6.53 -9.60 10.76
C LEU A 88 -6.70 -9.85 9.26
N ILE A 89 -7.93 -9.73 8.73
CA ILE A 89 -8.20 -9.89 7.30
C ILE A 89 -7.42 -8.84 6.50
N ILE A 90 -7.45 -7.58 6.93
CA ILE A 90 -6.69 -6.50 6.28
C ILE A 90 -5.19 -6.79 6.32
N ALA A 91 -4.65 -7.22 7.46
CA ALA A 91 -3.23 -7.56 7.59
C ALA A 91 -2.80 -8.65 6.59
N VAL A 92 -3.61 -9.71 6.45
CA VAL A 92 -3.35 -10.77 5.46
C VAL A 92 -3.41 -10.23 4.03
N LEU A 93 -4.41 -9.41 3.70
CA LEU A 93 -4.58 -8.83 2.37
C LEU A 93 -3.42 -7.89 2.00
N VAL A 94 -2.99 -7.05 2.94
CA VAL A 94 -1.91 -6.09 2.77
C VAL A 94 -0.57 -6.79 2.51
N TRP A 95 -0.33 -7.90 3.21
CA TRP A 95 0.88 -8.73 3.05
C TRP A 95 0.80 -9.73 1.89
N PHE A 96 -0.39 -9.95 1.34
CA PHE A 96 -0.65 -10.96 0.31
C PHE A 96 0.33 -10.92 -0.87
N PRO A 97 0.67 -9.76 -1.49
CA PRO A 97 1.59 -9.74 -2.61
C PRO A 97 2.98 -10.27 -2.28
N ILE A 98 3.49 -9.91 -1.10
CA ILE A 98 4.83 -10.30 -0.63
C ILE A 98 4.85 -11.80 -0.33
N LEU A 99 3.83 -12.29 0.39
CA LEU A 99 3.68 -13.71 0.70
C LEU A 99 3.54 -14.54 -0.58
N LEU A 100 2.68 -14.11 -1.51
CA LEU A 100 2.48 -14.81 -2.78
C LEU A 100 3.77 -14.90 -3.60
N PHE A 101 4.58 -13.84 -3.61
CA PHE A 101 5.90 -13.85 -4.25
C PHE A 101 6.84 -14.87 -3.60
N ALA A 102 6.99 -14.80 -2.27
CA ALA A 102 7.88 -15.69 -1.53
C ALA A 102 7.51 -17.17 -1.69
N PHE A 103 6.21 -17.50 -1.59
CA PHE A 103 5.73 -18.86 -1.80
C PHE A 103 5.91 -19.35 -3.24
N SER A 104 5.60 -18.50 -4.22
CA SER A 104 5.74 -18.85 -5.64
C SER A 104 7.20 -19.07 -6.02
N ASP A 105 8.11 -18.24 -5.52
CA ASP A 105 9.55 -18.36 -5.78
C ASP A 105 10.13 -19.63 -5.16
N LYS A 106 9.80 -19.91 -3.89
CA LYS A 106 10.21 -21.14 -3.21
C LYS A 106 9.72 -22.38 -3.96
N LYS A 107 8.44 -22.42 -4.36
CA LYS A 107 7.88 -23.56 -5.09
C LYS A 107 8.53 -23.76 -6.46
N LEU A 108 8.82 -22.68 -7.19
CA LEU A 108 9.53 -22.75 -8.46
C LEU A 108 10.97 -23.25 -8.29
N SER A 109 11.65 -22.87 -7.21
CA SER A 109 13.00 -23.37 -6.89
C SER A 109 12.99 -24.86 -6.56
N GLU A 110 12.02 -25.35 -5.78
CA GLU A 110 11.88 -26.78 -5.46
C GLU A 110 11.66 -27.61 -6.73
N HIS A 111 10.82 -27.15 -7.65
CA HIS A 111 10.58 -27.83 -8.94
C HIS A 111 11.78 -27.83 -9.89
N LYS A 112 12.71 -26.88 -9.75
CA LYS A 112 13.93 -26.83 -10.56
C LYS A 112 15.02 -27.78 -10.03
N ASN A 113 14.97 -28.10 -8.75
CA ASN A 113 15.96 -28.93 -8.05
C ASN A 113 15.52 -30.40 -7.88
N ALA A 114 14.31 -30.75 -8.35
CA ALA A 114 13.76 -32.10 -8.38
C ALA A 114 13.86 -32.68 -9.80
#